data_AF-A0A534VVL6-F1
#
_entry.id   AF-A0A534VVL6-F1
#
_cell.length_a   1.000
_cell.length_b   1.000
_cell.length_c   1.000
_cell.angle_alpha   90.00
_cell.angle_beta   90.00
_cell.angle_gamma   90.00
#
_symmetry.space_group_name_H-M   'P 1'
#
loop_
_entity.id
_entity.type
_entity.pdbx_description
1 polymer ?
#
loop_
_entity_poly.entity_id
_entity_poly.type
_entity_poly.pdbx_seq_one_letter_code
_entity_poly.pdbx_strand_id
1 'polypeptide(L)'
;MQVSSWLWVLFAALVLALLAVDLAFAVIILVVYGAAPALTYLTAYVLEKSLSVDNVFVFVLIFSELRIPAEQQRRVLYWGVLGALVVRAVLIAGGVFLLRRFQWVTYPFAALVIFAAVRLIWGREKERELVATACAVCGSWVARIIPITPVLRGGSFWVRQRGGLVATPLFIALVVVETTDVIFALDSIPAVFAVTSDLFLVYTSNVFAMLGLRSLYFLLAGVVERFRFLRAGLAAILAFVGVKLLLSGVVEIPTWVSLAVIATALTLAVAASVAIPRGMAQVPADGADRFSHPP
;
A
#
# COMPACT_ATOMS: atom_id res chain seq x y z
N MET A 1 -5.75 0.60 27.76
CA MET A 1 -7.03 1.26 27.44
C MET A 1 -7.91 0.28 26.69
N GLN A 2 -8.99 -0.21 27.32
CA GLN A 2 -9.99 -1.07 26.66
C GLN A 2 -10.73 -0.23 25.62
N VAL A 3 -10.41 -0.43 24.34
CA VAL A 3 -11.23 0.07 23.22
C VAL A 3 -12.63 -0.53 23.40
N SER A 4 -13.65 0.32 23.53
CA SER A 4 -15.03 -0.12 23.73
C SER A 4 -15.49 -1.03 22.59
N SER A 5 -16.28 -2.05 22.91
CA SER A 5 -16.88 -2.98 21.92
C SER A 5 -17.61 -2.24 20.79
N TRP A 6 -18.18 -1.08 21.08
CA TRP A 6 -18.84 -0.19 20.11
C TRP A 6 -17.91 0.36 19.02
N LEU A 7 -16.65 0.66 19.35
CA LEU A 7 -15.68 1.12 18.35
C LEU A 7 -15.34 0.00 17.36
N TRP A 8 -15.29 -1.26 17.81
CA TRP A 8 -15.11 -2.42 16.93
C TRP A 8 -16.32 -2.68 16.04
N VAL A 9 -17.54 -2.43 16.54
CA VAL A 9 -18.76 -2.54 15.74
C VAL A 9 -18.83 -1.45 14.66
N LEU A 10 -18.57 -0.20 15.03
CA LEU A 10 -18.51 0.91 14.07
C LEU A 10 -17.40 0.70 13.03
N PHE A 11 -16.27 0.12 13.45
CA PHE A 11 -15.19 -0.28 12.57
C PHE A 11 -15.64 -1.34 11.56
N ALA A 12 -16.24 -2.44 12.02
CA ALA A 12 -16.72 -3.50 11.15
C ALA A 12 -17.77 -2.97 10.17
N ALA A 13 -18.68 -2.10 10.64
CA ALA A 13 -19.67 -1.45 9.79
C ALA A 13 -19.03 -0.57 8.71
N LEU A 14 -17.99 0.21 9.03
CA LEU A 14 -17.26 1.02 8.05
C LEU A 14 -16.56 0.16 7.00
N VAL A 15 -15.87 -0.91 7.42
CA VAL A 15 -15.21 -1.85 6.50
C VAL A 15 -16.24 -2.48 5.56
N LEU A 16 -17.35 -2.97 6.11
CA LEU A 16 -18.42 -3.59 5.34
C LEU A 16 -19.06 -2.59 4.37
N ALA A 17 -19.27 -1.34 4.78
CA ALA A 17 -19.80 -0.30 3.91
C ALA A 17 -18.86 0.00 2.73
N LEU A 18 -17.55 0.09 2.98
CA LEU A 18 -16.56 0.29 1.92
C LEU A 18 -16.53 -0.90 0.94
N LEU A 19 -16.50 -2.13 1.47
CA LEU A 19 -16.55 -3.34 0.65
C LEU A 19 -17.86 -3.45 -0.15
N ALA A 20 -18.98 -3.01 0.43
CA ALA A 20 -20.27 -2.98 -0.26
C ALA A 20 -20.26 -1.99 -1.42
N VAL A 21 -19.65 -0.81 -1.27
CA VAL A 21 -19.46 0.15 -2.37
C VAL A 21 -18.59 -0.46 -3.47
N ASP A 22 -17.48 -1.11 -3.10
CA ASP A 22 -16.55 -1.75 -4.04
C ASP A 22 -17.26 -2.88 -4.82
N LEU A 23 -18.09 -3.69 -4.14
CA LEU A 23 -18.87 -4.78 -4.74
C LEU A 23 -20.07 -4.27 -5.55
N ALA A 24 -20.73 -3.19 -5.13
CA ALA A 24 -21.80 -2.55 -5.89
C ALA A 24 -21.29 -2.09 -7.25
N PHE A 25 -20.07 -1.54 -7.32
CA PHE A 25 -19.45 -1.19 -8.59
C PHE A 25 -19.15 -2.43 -9.46
N ALA A 26 -18.73 -3.55 -8.87
CA ALA A 26 -18.59 -4.81 -9.60
C ALA A 26 -19.93 -5.29 -10.19
N VAL A 27 -21.04 -5.13 -9.45
CA VAL A 27 -22.39 -5.44 -9.93
C VAL A 27 -22.82 -4.50 -11.06
N ILE A 28 -22.49 -3.20 -10.97
CA ILE A 28 -22.71 -2.26 -12.06
C ILE A 28 -21.97 -2.72 -13.32
N ILE A 29 -20.71 -3.14 -13.20
CA ILE A 29 -19.95 -3.67 -14.34
C ILE A 29 -20.62 -4.95 -14.87
N LEU A 30 -21.11 -5.83 -14.00
CA LEU A 30 -21.80 -7.06 -14.40
C LEU A 30 -23.06 -6.77 -15.22
N VAL A 31 -23.87 -5.79 -14.81
CA VAL A 31 -25.12 -5.43 -15.48
C VAL A 31 -24.86 -4.70 -16.79
N VAL A 32 -23.87 -3.82 -16.84
CA VAL A 32 -23.61 -2.94 -18.01
C VAL A 32 -22.71 -3.61 -19.04
N TYR A 33 -21.65 -4.29 -18.60
CA TYR A 33 -20.59 -4.84 -19.47
C TYR A 33 -20.54 -6.38 -19.48
N GLY A 34 -21.30 -7.04 -18.61
CA GLY A 34 -21.40 -8.50 -18.55
C GLY A 34 -20.42 -9.17 -17.58
N ALA A 35 -20.49 -10.51 -17.53
CA ALA A 35 -19.79 -11.31 -16.52
C ALA A 35 -18.26 -11.30 -16.67
N ALA A 36 -17.74 -11.33 -17.89
CA ALA A 36 -16.28 -11.39 -18.11
C ALA A 36 -15.57 -10.11 -17.63
N PRO A 37 -16.00 -8.88 -18.01
CA PRO A 37 -15.42 -7.64 -17.46
C PRO A 37 -15.60 -7.51 -15.95
N ALA A 38 -16.72 -7.98 -15.39
CA ALA A 38 -16.95 -7.95 -13.95
C ALA A 38 -15.97 -8.86 -13.19
N LEU A 39 -15.72 -10.07 -13.67
CA LEU A 39 -14.72 -10.99 -13.11
C LEU A 39 -13.30 -10.40 -13.21
N THR A 40 -12.98 -9.79 -14.34
CA THR A 40 -11.71 -9.09 -14.55
C THR A 40 -11.52 -7.94 -13.59
N TYR A 41 -12.55 -7.08 -13.43
CA TYR A 41 -12.56 -6.01 -12.44
C TYR A 41 -12.36 -6.56 -11.03
N LEU A 42 -13.11 -7.58 -10.63
CA LEU A 42 -13.03 -8.15 -9.29
C LEU A 42 -11.63 -8.75 -9.03
N THR A 43 -11.04 -9.41 -10.02
CA THR A 43 -9.70 -9.98 -9.93
C THR A 43 -8.64 -8.88 -9.77
N ALA A 44 -8.70 -7.83 -10.59
CA ALA A 44 -7.80 -6.70 -10.49
C ALA A 44 -8.00 -5.93 -9.17
N TYR A 45 -9.24 -5.74 -8.75
CA TYR A 45 -9.60 -5.09 -7.49
C TYR A 45 -9.05 -5.86 -6.29
N VAL A 46 -9.26 -7.18 -6.20
CA VAL A 46 -8.74 -8.00 -5.09
C VAL A 46 -7.21 -7.98 -5.08
N LEU A 47 -6.57 -8.05 -6.25
CA LEU A 47 -5.11 -7.96 -6.38
C LEU A 47 -4.59 -6.61 -5.85
N GLU A 48 -5.14 -5.49 -6.35
CA GLU A 48 -4.77 -4.13 -5.94
C GLU A 48 -5.05 -3.88 -4.45
N LYS A 49 -6.20 -4.32 -3.94
CA LYS A 49 -6.56 -4.18 -2.52
C LYS A 49 -5.55 -4.90 -1.65
N SER A 50 -5.12 -6.09 -2.07
CA SER A 50 -4.17 -6.92 -1.34
C SER A 50 -2.79 -6.29 -1.27
N LEU A 51 -2.26 -5.83 -2.41
CA LEU A 51 -0.96 -5.17 -2.48
C LEU A 51 -0.96 -3.84 -1.73
N SER A 52 -2.05 -3.10 -1.79
CA SER A 52 -2.18 -1.82 -1.09
C SER A 52 -2.20 -1.96 0.44
N VAL A 53 -2.47 -3.14 1.01
CA VAL A 53 -2.31 -3.39 2.46
C VAL A 53 -0.83 -3.38 2.85
N ASP A 54 0.08 -3.85 2.00
CA ASP A 54 1.52 -3.77 2.27
C ASP A 54 2.00 -2.32 2.25
N ASN A 55 1.44 -1.49 1.35
CA ASN A 55 1.74 -0.05 1.30
C ASN A 55 1.43 0.66 2.62
N VAL A 56 0.37 0.25 3.32
CA VAL A 56 0.02 0.81 4.64
C VAL A 56 1.13 0.58 5.66
N PHE A 57 1.85 -0.54 5.62
CA PHE A 57 2.96 -0.78 6.54
C PHE A 57 4.06 0.26 6.37
N VAL A 58 4.41 0.59 5.13
CA VAL A 58 5.44 1.60 4.89
C VAL A 58 4.97 2.99 5.29
N PHE A 59 3.68 3.31 5.12
CA PHE A 59 3.14 4.56 5.65
C PHE A 59 3.27 4.65 7.17
N VAL A 60 2.95 3.57 7.90
CA VAL A 60 3.14 3.52 9.37
C VAL A 60 4.59 3.77 9.74
N LEU A 61 5.52 3.13 9.03
CA LEU A 61 6.95 3.31 9.25
C LEU A 61 7.39 4.76 8.99
N ILE A 62 6.99 5.37 7.86
CA ILE A 62 7.30 6.77 7.54
C ILE A 62 6.82 7.71 8.65
N PHE A 63 5.57 7.56 9.10
CA PHE A 63 5.01 8.42 10.14
C PHE A 63 5.65 8.20 11.51
N SER A 64 6.07 6.97 11.81
CA SER A 64 6.81 6.63 13.04
C SER A 64 8.21 7.25 13.03
N GLU A 65 8.96 7.12 11.92
CA GLU A 65 10.32 7.67 11.79
C GLU A 65 10.33 9.21 11.88
N LEU A 66 9.35 9.87 11.23
CA LEU A 66 9.19 11.33 11.29
C LEU A 66 8.47 11.83 12.55
N ARG A 67 8.03 10.94 13.43
CA ARG A 67 7.30 11.23 14.68
C ARG A 67 6.08 12.15 14.45
N ILE A 68 5.31 11.89 13.40
CA ILE A 68 4.17 12.73 13.01
C ILE A 68 2.95 12.39 13.87
N PRO A 69 2.34 13.37 14.57
CA PRO A 69 1.13 13.16 15.36
C PRO A 69 -0.05 12.66 14.50
N ALA A 70 -0.87 11.76 15.06
CA ALA A 70 -2.01 11.14 14.36
C ALA A 70 -3.00 12.13 13.73
N GLU A 71 -3.18 13.30 14.35
CA GLU A 71 -4.04 14.37 13.83
C GLU A 71 -3.56 14.91 12.48
N GLN A 72 -2.25 14.99 12.28
CA GLN A 72 -1.63 15.55 11.08
C GLN A 72 -1.43 14.49 9.99
N GLN A 73 -1.35 13.21 10.36
CA GLN A 73 -1.29 12.09 9.41
C GLN A 73 -2.46 12.14 8.42
N ARG A 74 -3.69 12.43 8.88
CA ARG A 74 -4.88 12.55 7.99
C ARG A 74 -4.64 13.50 6.82
N ARG A 75 -3.99 14.64 7.08
CA ARG A 75 -3.70 15.66 6.07
C ARG A 75 -2.62 15.18 5.10
N VAL A 76 -1.52 14.60 5.60
CA VAL A 76 -0.46 14.07 4.74
C VAL A 76 -0.99 12.96 3.85
N LEU A 77 -1.73 12.02 4.44
CA LEU A 77 -2.41 11.03 3.66
C LEU A 77 -3.23 11.77 2.58
N TYR A 78 -4.03 12.83 2.86
CA TYR A 78 -5.11 13.31 1.96
C TYR A 78 -4.55 13.76 0.63
N TRP A 79 -3.52 14.58 0.73
CA TRP A 79 -2.72 14.98 -0.41
C TRP A 79 -2.00 13.79 -1.04
N GLY A 80 -1.48 12.88 -0.21
CA GLY A 80 -0.86 11.60 -0.60
C GLY A 80 -1.72 10.70 -1.51
N VAL A 81 -3.03 10.59 -1.27
CA VAL A 81 -3.91 9.78 -2.13
C VAL A 81 -4.32 10.53 -3.39
N LEU A 82 -4.51 11.84 -3.29
CA LEU A 82 -4.82 12.63 -4.47
C LEU A 82 -3.65 12.61 -5.46
N GLY A 83 -2.42 12.76 -4.99
CA GLY A 83 -1.21 12.65 -5.81
C GLY A 83 -1.01 11.23 -6.34
N ALA A 84 -1.10 10.21 -5.48
CA ALA A 84 -1.02 8.81 -5.89
C ALA A 84 -2.00 8.45 -7.01
N LEU A 85 -3.26 8.89 -6.93
CA LEU A 85 -4.27 8.63 -7.97
C LEU A 85 -3.90 9.24 -9.32
N VAL A 86 -3.31 10.44 -9.32
CA VAL A 86 -2.83 11.11 -10.54
C VAL A 86 -1.62 10.39 -11.10
N VAL A 87 -0.62 10.07 -10.25
CA VAL A 87 0.58 9.38 -10.70
C VAL A 87 0.24 8.00 -11.25
N ARG A 88 -0.65 7.25 -10.59
CA ARG A 88 -1.13 5.96 -11.09
C ARG A 88 -1.89 6.09 -12.39
N ALA A 89 -2.75 7.11 -12.57
CA ALA A 89 -3.40 7.34 -13.86
C ALA A 89 -2.37 7.47 -14.99
N VAL A 90 -1.29 8.23 -14.76
CA VAL A 90 -0.19 8.41 -15.73
C VAL A 90 0.57 7.12 -15.96
N LEU A 91 0.97 6.40 -14.90
CA LEU A 91 1.71 5.15 -15.02
C LEU A 91 0.90 4.03 -15.69
N ILE A 92 -0.39 3.92 -15.36
CA ILE A 92 -1.29 2.96 -15.98
C ILE A 92 -1.47 3.30 -17.46
N ALA A 93 -1.78 4.56 -17.80
CA ALA A 93 -1.95 4.97 -19.18
C ALA A 93 -0.68 4.75 -20.01
N GLY A 94 0.48 5.13 -19.45
CA GLY A 94 1.79 4.90 -20.06
C GLY A 94 2.11 3.41 -20.21
N GLY A 95 1.80 2.60 -19.20
CA GLY A 95 2.01 1.15 -19.22
C GLY A 95 1.14 0.44 -20.27
N VAL A 96 -0.14 0.80 -20.36
CA VAL A 96 -1.05 0.30 -21.41
C VAL A 96 -0.56 0.70 -22.80
N PHE A 97 -0.15 1.96 -22.97
CA PHE A 97 0.43 2.44 -24.23
C PHE A 97 1.68 1.64 -24.61
N LEU A 98 2.56 1.39 -23.65
CA LEU A 98 3.81 0.66 -23.86
C LEU A 98 3.55 -0.80 -24.23
N LEU A 99 2.64 -1.49 -23.53
CA LEU A 99 2.26 -2.88 -23.84
C LEU A 99 1.61 -3.01 -25.22
N ARG A 100 0.74 -2.08 -25.62
CA ARG A 100 0.12 -2.09 -26.95
C ARG A 100 1.16 -1.90 -28.06
N ARG A 101 2.20 -1.10 -27.82
CA ARG A 101 3.21 -0.77 -28.83
C ARG A 101 4.36 -1.78 -28.88
N PHE A 102 4.73 -2.36 -27.75
CA PHE A 102 5.89 -3.23 -27.59
C PHE A 102 5.53 -4.49 -26.81
N GLN A 103 5.21 -5.57 -27.53
CA GLN A 103 4.81 -6.84 -26.93
C GLN A 103 5.89 -7.46 -26.02
N TRP A 104 7.17 -7.20 -26.31
CA TRP A 104 8.29 -7.69 -25.50
C TRP A 104 8.36 -7.06 -24.11
N VAL A 105 7.67 -5.94 -23.86
CA VAL A 105 7.63 -5.26 -22.55
C VAL A 105 6.89 -6.08 -21.48
N THR A 106 6.10 -7.06 -21.91
CA THR A 106 5.49 -8.04 -21.01
C THR A 106 6.55 -8.80 -20.20
N TYR A 107 7.71 -9.12 -20.78
CA TYR A 107 8.79 -9.84 -20.10
C TYR A 107 9.49 -9.04 -18.98
N PRO A 108 9.95 -7.78 -19.17
CA PRO A 108 10.47 -6.98 -18.08
C PRO A 108 9.41 -6.67 -17.02
N PHE A 109 8.14 -6.52 -17.40
CA PHE A 109 7.04 -6.39 -16.43
C PHE A 109 6.89 -7.66 -15.60
N ALA A 110 6.92 -8.85 -16.21
CA ALA A 110 6.91 -10.11 -15.48
C ALA A 110 8.12 -10.25 -14.53
N ALA A 111 9.32 -9.90 -15.01
CA ALA A 111 10.54 -9.93 -14.21
C ALA A 111 10.44 -8.98 -12.99
N LEU A 112 9.87 -7.79 -13.18
CA LEU A 112 9.67 -6.82 -12.12
C LEU A 112 8.67 -7.33 -11.06
N VAL A 113 7.57 -7.95 -11.47
CA VAL A 113 6.57 -8.56 -10.55
C VAL A 113 7.19 -9.71 -9.75
N ILE A 114 7.99 -10.57 -10.40
CA ILE A 114 8.70 -11.66 -9.71
C ILE A 114 9.74 -11.10 -8.74
N PHE A 115 10.47 -10.06 -9.15
CA PHE A 115 11.40 -9.35 -8.27
C PHE A 115 10.69 -8.75 -7.04
N ALA A 116 9.51 -8.15 -7.24
CA ALA A 116 8.68 -7.64 -6.15
C ALA A 116 8.27 -8.75 -5.18
N ALA A 117 7.86 -9.92 -5.69
CA ALA A 117 7.52 -11.09 -4.87
C ALA A 117 8.68 -11.53 -3.97
N VAL A 118 9.89 -11.63 -4.54
CA VAL A 118 11.13 -11.98 -3.81
C VAL A 118 11.47 -10.91 -2.79
N ARG A 119 11.45 -9.63 -3.19
CA ARG A 119 11.73 -8.50 -2.32
C ARG A 119 10.77 -8.45 -1.13
N LEU A 120 9.49 -8.79 -1.32
CA LEU A 120 8.48 -8.73 -0.27
C LEU A 120 8.75 -9.70 0.88
N ILE A 121 9.41 -10.84 0.60
CA ILE A 121 9.79 -11.86 1.59
C ILE A 121 11.03 -11.44 2.38
N TRP A 122 12.08 -10.95 1.68
CA TRP A 122 13.39 -10.70 2.28
C TRP A 122 13.70 -9.23 2.58
N GLY A 123 12.86 -8.30 2.15
CA GLY A 123 13.18 -6.87 2.07
C GLY A 123 12.87 -6.03 3.32
N ARG A 124 12.34 -6.60 4.40
CA ARG A 124 11.85 -5.81 5.55
C ARG A 124 12.90 -4.88 6.17
N GLU A 125 14.11 -5.39 6.36
CA GLU A 125 15.21 -4.65 6.99
C GLU A 125 15.67 -3.51 6.08
N LYS A 126 15.87 -3.82 4.78
CA LYS A 126 16.29 -2.84 3.77
C LYS A 126 15.23 -1.77 3.54
N GLU A 127 13.96 -2.13 3.55
CA GLU A 127 12.83 -1.20 3.47
C GLU A 127 12.83 -0.25 4.66
N ARG A 128 13.09 -0.77 5.88
CA ARG A 128 13.27 0.07 7.07
C ARG A 128 14.43 1.05 6.96
N GLU A 129 15.59 0.55 6.55
CA GLU A 129 16.79 1.38 6.37
C GLU A 129 16.59 2.46 5.29
N LEU A 130 15.94 2.12 4.17
CA LEU A 130 15.64 3.04 3.09
C LEU A 130 14.72 4.17 3.54
N VAL A 131 13.64 3.82 4.25
CA VAL A 131 12.69 4.79 4.80
C VAL A 131 13.35 5.65 5.88
N ALA A 132 14.13 5.07 6.79
CA ALA A 132 14.85 5.83 7.80
C ALA A 132 15.83 6.83 7.17
N THR A 133 16.57 6.41 6.14
CA THR A 133 17.48 7.27 5.38
C THR A 133 16.73 8.38 4.64
N ALA A 134 15.60 8.08 4.01
CA ALA A 134 14.76 9.06 3.32
C ALA A 134 14.09 10.05 4.28
N CYS A 135 13.79 9.63 5.51
CA CYS A 135 13.14 10.45 6.54
C CYS A 135 14.14 11.27 7.37
N ALA A 136 15.44 10.94 7.35
CA ALA A 136 16.46 11.71 8.06
C ALA A 136 16.49 13.15 7.52
N VAL A 137 16.11 14.14 8.34
CA VAL A 137 15.97 15.55 7.92
C VAL A 137 17.26 16.10 7.29
N CYS A 138 18.43 15.70 7.76
CA CYS A 138 19.73 16.09 7.17
C CYS A 138 20.25 15.10 6.10
N GLY A 139 19.69 13.90 6.00
CA GLY A 139 20.11 12.83 5.08
C GLY A 139 19.20 12.66 3.85
N SER A 140 18.01 13.25 3.87
CA SER A 140 17.05 13.14 2.78
C SER A 140 17.55 13.87 1.54
N TRP A 141 17.28 13.29 0.36
CA TRP A 141 17.57 13.94 -0.92
C TRP A 141 16.80 15.26 -1.08
N VAL A 142 15.62 15.38 -0.45
CA VAL A 142 14.79 16.60 -0.44
C VAL A 142 15.50 17.75 0.30
N ALA A 143 16.23 17.46 1.38
CA ALA A 143 16.97 18.45 2.16
C ALA A 143 18.14 19.08 1.40
N ARG A 144 18.61 18.44 0.31
CA ARG A 144 19.61 19.01 -0.59
C ARG A 144 19.04 20.07 -1.54
N ILE A 145 17.73 20.07 -1.75
CA ILE A 145 17.05 20.94 -2.74
C ILE A 145 16.27 22.06 -2.04
N ILE A 146 15.64 21.78 -0.90
CA ILE A 146 14.76 22.71 -0.20
C ILE A 146 15.22 22.86 1.25
N PRO A 147 15.32 24.08 1.82
CA PRO A 147 15.65 24.27 3.23
C PRO A 147 14.54 23.67 4.10
N ILE A 148 14.94 22.90 5.11
CA ILE A 148 14.03 22.14 5.98
C ILE A 148 14.19 22.58 7.44
N THR A 149 13.07 22.69 8.15
CA THR A 149 13.08 22.91 9.61
C THR A 149 12.93 21.58 10.35
N PRO A 150 13.77 21.27 11.35
CA PRO A 150 13.67 20.03 12.12
C PRO A 150 12.49 20.04 13.11
N VAL A 151 11.84 21.20 13.31
CA VAL A 151 10.76 21.35 14.28
C VAL A 151 9.40 21.33 13.58
N LEU A 152 8.55 20.40 13.98
CA LEU A 152 7.15 20.37 13.56
C LEU A 152 6.41 21.57 14.15
N ARG A 153 6.09 22.58 13.33
CA ARG A 153 5.30 23.75 13.73
C ARG A 153 3.92 23.73 13.07
N GLY A 154 2.91 23.32 13.84
CA GLY A 154 1.51 23.30 13.38
C GLY A 154 1.25 22.28 12.27
N GLY A 155 0.17 22.48 11.51
CA GLY A 155 -0.26 21.57 10.43
C GLY A 155 0.14 22.01 9.01
N SER A 156 0.91 23.08 8.85
CA SER A 156 1.27 23.63 7.53
C SER A 156 2.47 22.90 6.89
N PHE A 157 2.41 22.64 5.58
CA PHE A 157 3.51 22.05 4.81
C PHE A 157 4.71 22.99 4.65
N TRP A 158 4.45 24.29 4.71
CA TRP A 158 5.43 25.35 4.55
C TRP A 158 5.35 26.30 5.74
N VAL A 159 6.49 26.73 6.24
CA VAL A 159 6.57 27.76 7.28
C VAL A 159 7.55 28.82 6.81
N ARG A 160 7.17 30.09 7.00
CA ARG A 160 8.04 31.21 6.68
C ARG A 160 8.99 31.45 7.86
N GLN A 161 10.29 31.29 7.64
CA GLN A 161 11.30 31.45 8.70
C GLN A 161 12.50 32.23 8.13
N ARG A 162 12.96 33.26 8.86
CA ARG A 162 14.10 34.12 8.49
C ARG A 162 14.05 34.66 7.05
N GLY A 163 12.87 35.10 6.58
CA GLY A 163 12.70 35.71 5.25
C GLY A 163 12.45 34.73 4.09
N GLY A 164 12.58 33.42 4.29
CA GLY A 164 12.35 32.38 3.28
C GLY A 164 11.22 31.40 3.63
N LEU A 165 10.74 30.67 2.63
CA LEU A 165 9.85 29.51 2.78
C LEU A 165 10.69 28.27 3.10
N VAL A 166 10.36 27.59 4.20
CA VAL A 166 11.06 26.39 4.68
C VAL A 166 10.05 25.25 4.73
N ALA A 167 10.46 24.08 4.23
CA ALA A 167 9.63 22.87 4.26
C ALA A 167 9.55 22.30 5.69
N THR A 168 8.36 21.85 6.08
CA THR A 168 8.14 21.18 7.37
C THR A 168 8.30 19.66 7.24
N PRO A 169 8.46 18.94 8.36
CA PRO A 169 8.48 17.47 8.34
C PRO A 169 7.22 16.85 7.72
N LEU A 170 6.07 17.55 7.73
CA LEU A 170 4.86 17.10 7.02
C LEU A 170 5.03 17.07 5.50
N PHE A 171 5.77 18.02 4.95
CA PHE A 171 6.04 18.05 3.52
C PHE A 171 7.00 16.93 3.12
N ILE A 172 8.03 16.68 3.94
CA ILE A 172 8.91 15.53 3.74
C ILE A 172 8.10 14.24 3.76
N ALA A 173 7.22 14.06 4.76
CA ALA A 173 6.37 12.90 4.83
C ALA A 173 5.48 12.73 3.60
N LEU A 174 4.89 13.82 3.09
CA LEU A 174 4.10 13.80 1.87
C LEU A 174 4.95 13.33 0.68
N VAL A 175 6.12 13.92 0.48
CA VAL A 175 7.03 13.54 -0.61
C VAL A 175 7.47 12.09 -0.50
N VAL A 176 7.86 11.64 0.70
CA VAL A 176 8.28 10.25 0.93
C VAL A 176 7.11 9.30 0.68
N VAL A 177 5.90 9.61 1.16
CA VAL A 177 4.68 8.82 0.90
C VAL A 177 4.40 8.72 -0.60
N GLU A 178 4.40 9.85 -1.32
CA GLU A 178 4.17 9.88 -2.77
C GLU A 178 5.23 9.06 -3.52
N THR A 179 6.51 9.28 -3.24
CA THR A 179 7.61 8.52 -3.88
C THR A 179 7.53 7.03 -3.57
N THR A 180 7.11 6.66 -2.36
CA THR A 180 6.91 5.26 -1.99
C THR A 180 5.72 4.67 -2.74
N ASP A 181 4.60 5.40 -2.89
CA ASP A 181 3.49 4.90 -3.70
C ASP A 181 3.88 4.71 -5.17
N VAL A 182 4.72 5.59 -5.74
CA VAL A 182 5.28 5.36 -7.08
C VAL A 182 6.07 4.05 -7.12
N ILE A 183 6.93 3.80 -6.13
CA ILE A 183 7.70 2.54 -6.04
C ILE A 183 6.76 1.33 -5.94
N PHE A 184 5.66 1.43 -5.19
CA PHE A 184 4.66 0.35 -5.10
C PHE A 184 3.80 0.21 -6.35
N ALA A 185 3.54 1.29 -7.06
CA ALA A 185 2.87 1.29 -8.34
C ALA A 185 3.70 0.50 -9.37
N LEU A 186 5.03 0.52 -9.27
CA LEU A 186 5.90 -0.32 -10.08
C LEU A 186 5.64 -1.81 -9.82
N ASP A 187 5.37 -2.25 -8.59
CA ASP A 187 5.09 -3.67 -8.33
C ASP A 187 3.66 -4.07 -8.74
N SER A 188 2.69 -3.19 -8.48
CA SER A 188 1.25 -3.49 -8.60
C SER A 188 0.68 -3.29 -10.01
N ILE A 189 1.09 -2.25 -10.74
CA ILE A 189 0.55 -1.96 -12.08
C ILE A 189 0.90 -3.08 -13.08
N PRO A 190 2.17 -3.52 -13.20
CA PRO A 190 2.52 -4.66 -14.05
C PRO A 190 1.80 -5.95 -13.64
N ALA A 191 1.58 -6.17 -12.34
CA ALA A 191 0.83 -7.32 -11.86
C ALA A 191 -0.63 -7.27 -12.32
N VAL A 192 -1.28 -6.12 -12.26
CA VAL A 192 -2.64 -5.94 -12.80
C VAL A 192 -2.69 -6.12 -14.32
N PHE A 193 -1.65 -5.75 -15.05
CA PHE A 193 -1.61 -6.00 -16.50
C PHE A 193 -1.61 -7.48 -16.88
N ALA A 194 -1.23 -8.38 -15.97
CA ALA A 194 -1.41 -9.82 -16.14
C ALA A 194 -2.87 -10.28 -16.02
N VAL A 195 -3.74 -9.42 -15.49
CA VAL A 195 -5.18 -9.64 -15.41
C VAL A 195 -5.87 -8.99 -16.61
N THR A 196 -5.57 -7.72 -16.90
CA THR A 196 -6.15 -6.98 -18.02
C THR A 196 -5.33 -5.76 -18.41
N SER A 197 -5.37 -5.40 -19.70
CA SER A 197 -4.82 -4.15 -20.25
C SER A 197 -5.90 -3.12 -20.60
N ASP A 198 -7.14 -3.37 -20.16
CA ASP A 198 -8.24 -2.42 -20.28
C ASP A 198 -8.05 -1.26 -19.29
N LEU A 199 -7.84 -0.05 -19.82
CA LEU A 199 -7.55 1.14 -19.03
C LEU A 199 -8.65 1.44 -18.00
N PHE A 200 -9.91 1.26 -18.38
CA PHE A 200 -11.04 1.54 -17.50
C PHE A 200 -11.04 0.56 -16.34
N LEU A 201 -10.98 -0.76 -16.59
CA LEU A 201 -10.99 -1.78 -15.54
C LEU A 201 -9.79 -1.65 -14.60
N VAL A 202 -8.58 -1.45 -15.15
CA VAL A 202 -7.36 -1.26 -14.35
C VAL A 202 -7.51 -0.02 -13.46
N TYR A 203 -7.83 1.13 -14.04
CA TYR A 203 -7.89 2.37 -13.28
C TYR A 203 -9.00 2.38 -12.23
N THR A 204 -10.22 1.95 -12.58
CA THR A 204 -11.32 1.91 -11.62
C THR A 204 -11.03 0.95 -10.47
N SER A 205 -10.49 -0.24 -10.76
CA SER A 205 -10.14 -1.22 -9.72
C SER A 205 -9.12 -0.66 -8.73
N ASN A 206 -8.15 0.09 -9.23
CA ASN A 206 -7.14 0.74 -8.41
C ASN A 206 -7.70 1.88 -7.56
N VAL A 207 -8.57 2.72 -8.12
CA VAL A 207 -9.27 3.80 -7.40
C VAL A 207 -10.08 3.23 -6.24
N PHE A 208 -10.95 2.25 -6.49
CA PHE A 208 -11.76 1.61 -5.44
C PHE A 208 -10.90 0.88 -4.40
N ALA A 209 -9.81 0.24 -4.83
CA ALA A 209 -8.85 -0.35 -3.89
C ALA A 209 -8.24 0.70 -2.94
N MET A 210 -7.74 1.82 -3.48
CA MET A 210 -7.07 2.87 -2.71
C MET A 210 -7.97 3.67 -1.79
N LEU A 211 -9.18 4.06 -2.25
CA LEU A 211 -10.08 4.93 -1.49
C LEU A 211 -10.47 4.33 -0.13
N GLY A 212 -10.65 3.02 -0.05
CA GLY A 212 -11.01 2.33 1.19
C GLY A 212 -9.85 2.18 2.19
N LEU A 213 -8.61 1.95 1.73
CA LEU A 213 -7.47 1.67 2.61
C LEU A 213 -7.02 2.88 3.44
N ARG A 214 -7.27 4.06 2.90
CA ARG A 214 -6.92 5.33 3.51
C ARG A 214 -7.69 5.63 4.79
N SER A 215 -9.02 5.48 4.77
CA SER A 215 -9.87 5.64 5.95
C SER A 215 -9.57 4.54 6.98
N LEU A 216 -9.13 3.38 6.48
CA LEU A 216 -8.71 2.25 7.29
C LEU A 216 -7.27 2.35 7.81
N TYR A 217 -6.42 3.28 7.36
CA TYR A 217 -5.01 3.36 7.79
C TYR A 217 -4.86 3.34 9.31
N PHE A 218 -5.61 4.17 10.03
CA PHE A 218 -5.54 4.27 11.49
C PHE A 218 -5.97 2.96 12.19
N LEU A 219 -6.77 2.16 11.51
CA LEU A 219 -7.33 0.91 12.01
C LEU A 219 -6.41 -0.25 11.67
N LEU A 220 -5.87 -0.27 10.45
CA LEU A 220 -4.89 -1.25 9.99
C LEU A 220 -3.55 -1.11 10.72
N ALA A 221 -3.10 0.12 11.01
CA ALA A 221 -1.83 0.34 11.70
C ALA A 221 -1.72 -0.45 13.02
N GLY A 222 -2.83 -0.65 13.74
CA GLY A 222 -2.87 -1.43 14.98
C GLY A 222 -3.08 -2.95 14.80
N VAL A 223 -3.49 -3.42 13.62
CA VAL A 223 -3.85 -4.84 13.39
C VAL A 223 -2.91 -5.51 12.38
N VAL A 224 -2.24 -4.76 11.51
CA VAL A 224 -1.28 -5.26 10.51
C VAL A 224 -0.17 -6.10 11.17
N GLU A 225 0.24 -5.76 12.39
CA GLU A 225 1.24 -6.55 13.13
C GLU A 225 0.77 -7.95 13.55
N ARG A 226 -0.55 -8.19 13.62
CA ARG A 226 -1.14 -9.53 13.84
C ARG A 226 -1.13 -10.39 12.58
N PHE A 227 -1.13 -9.78 11.39
CA PHE A 227 -1.17 -10.50 10.12
C PHE A 227 0.22 -10.93 9.64
N ARG A 228 0.87 -11.80 10.41
CA ARG A 228 2.24 -12.28 10.15
C ARG A 228 2.41 -12.86 8.75
N PHE A 229 1.47 -13.70 8.31
CA PHE A 229 1.58 -14.44 7.05
C PHE A 229 1.06 -13.67 5.84
N LEU A 230 0.50 -12.48 6.03
CA LEU A 230 -0.06 -11.69 4.93
C LEU A 230 1.00 -11.37 3.87
N ARG A 231 2.19 -10.93 4.27
CA ARG A 231 3.29 -10.69 3.32
C ARG A 231 3.69 -11.93 2.53
N ALA A 232 3.67 -13.11 3.15
CA ALA A 232 3.95 -14.36 2.45
C ALA A 232 2.83 -14.69 1.44
N GLY A 233 1.56 -14.45 1.80
CA GLY A 233 0.44 -14.57 0.87
C GLY A 233 0.53 -13.61 -0.31
N LEU A 234 0.84 -12.34 -0.06
CA LEU A 234 1.05 -11.32 -1.09
C LEU A 234 2.22 -11.68 -2.02
N ALA A 235 3.32 -12.19 -1.47
CA ALA A 235 4.45 -12.65 -2.26
C ALA A 235 4.09 -13.85 -3.14
N ALA A 236 3.32 -14.81 -2.62
CA ALA A 236 2.83 -15.94 -3.40
C ALA A 236 1.90 -15.48 -4.54
N ILE A 237 1.03 -14.50 -4.29
CA ILE A 237 0.17 -13.88 -5.30
C ILE A 237 1.02 -13.22 -6.38
N LEU A 238 1.99 -12.38 -6.01
CA LEU A 238 2.87 -11.72 -6.97
C LEU A 238 3.69 -12.73 -7.77
N ALA A 239 4.22 -13.77 -7.14
CA ALA A 239 4.95 -14.83 -7.85
C ALA A 239 4.05 -15.52 -8.88
N PHE A 240 2.82 -15.90 -8.49
CA PHE A 240 1.85 -16.50 -9.41
C PHE A 240 1.51 -15.56 -10.57
N VAL A 241 1.18 -14.30 -10.29
CA VAL A 241 0.82 -13.31 -11.30
C VAL A 241 1.99 -12.99 -12.22
N GLY A 242 3.21 -12.91 -11.70
CA GLY A 242 4.43 -12.72 -12.48
C GLY A 242 4.73 -13.89 -13.41
N VAL A 243 4.55 -15.13 -12.93
CA VAL A 243 4.66 -16.34 -13.76
C VAL A 243 3.57 -16.36 -14.84
N LYS A 244 2.31 -16.03 -14.48
CA LYS A 244 1.22 -15.89 -15.45
C LYS A 244 1.57 -14.87 -16.53
N LEU A 245 2.12 -13.71 -16.14
CA LEU A 245 2.51 -12.66 -17.07
C LEU A 245 3.64 -13.13 -18.01
N LEU A 246 4.61 -13.88 -17.50
CA LEU A 246 5.70 -14.47 -18.28
C LEU A 246 5.18 -15.49 -19.30
N LEU A 247 4.18 -16.30 -18.91
CA LEU A 247 3.57 -17.34 -19.72
C LEU A 247 2.49 -16.84 -20.67
N SER A 248 2.13 -15.56 -20.62
CA SER A 248 1.04 -14.97 -21.40
C SER A 248 1.15 -15.18 -22.93
N GLY A 249 2.37 -15.37 -23.46
CA GLY A 249 2.58 -15.67 -24.88
C GLY A 249 2.40 -17.14 -25.28
N VAL A 250 2.21 -18.05 -24.32
CA VAL A 250 2.15 -19.52 -24.56
C VAL A 250 0.92 -20.16 -23.94
N VAL A 251 0.51 -19.70 -22.74
CA VAL A 251 -0.61 -20.26 -21.97
C VAL A 251 -1.51 -19.14 -21.45
N GLU A 252 -2.75 -19.11 -21.92
CA GLU A 252 -3.77 -18.20 -21.41
C GLU A 252 -4.45 -18.80 -20.17
N ILE A 253 -4.08 -18.31 -18.98
CA ILE A 253 -4.72 -18.71 -17.72
C ILE A 253 -6.04 -17.94 -17.57
N PRO A 254 -7.20 -18.61 -17.46
CA PRO A 254 -8.48 -17.94 -17.31
C PRO A 254 -8.54 -17.02 -16.07
N THR A 255 -9.26 -15.92 -16.18
CA THR A 255 -9.36 -14.91 -15.12
C THR A 255 -9.98 -15.47 -13.84
N TRP A 256 -10.97 -16.36 -13.95
CA TRP A 256 -11.59 -17.00 -12.78
C TRP A 256 -10.62 -17.89 -12.00
N VAL A 257 -9.66 -18.56 -12.68
CA VAL A 257 -8.59 -19.32 -12.03
C VAL A 257 -7.67 -18.37 -11.28
N SER A 258 -7.32 -17.24 -11.90
CA SER A 258 -6.49 -16.22 -11.26
C SER A 258 -7.16 -15.69 -9.99
N LEU A 259 -8.46 -15.36 -10.06
CA LEU A 259 -9.25 -14.93 -8.91
C LEU A 259 -9.27 -15.98 -7.81
N ALA A 260 -9.51 -17.25 -8.15
CA ALA A 260 -9.54 -18.34 -7.18
C ALA A 260 -8.19 -18.50 -6.47
N VAL A 261 -7.08 -18.51 -7.21
CA VAL A 261 -5.73 -18.61 -6.63
C VAL A 261 -5.45 -17.43 -5.69
N ILE A 262 -5.76 -16.21 -6.11
CA ILE A 262 -5.57 -15.00 -5.30
C ILE A 262 -6.42 -15.08 -4.03
N ALA A 263 -7.72 -15.37 -4.15
CA ALA A 263 -8.64 -15.47 -3.03
C ALA A 263 -8.23 -16.57 -2.04
N THR A 264 -7.82 -17.74 -2.54
CA THR A 264 -7.34 -18.84 -1.70
C THR A 264 -6.05 -18.46 -0.98
N ALA A 265 -5.07 -17.87 -1.68
CA ALA A 265 -3.81 -17.44 -1.06
C ALA A 265 -4.02 -16.42 0.06
N LEU A 266 -4.90 -15.43 -0.16
CA LEU A 266 -5.28 -14.45 0.86
C LEU A 266 -6.00 -15.10 2.04
N THR A 267 -6.98 -15.97 1.75
CA THR A 267 -7.77 -16.63 2.79
C THR A 267 -6.88 -17.50 3.67
N LEU A 268 -5.96 -18.27 3.07
CA LEU A 268 -4.99 -19.08 3.81
C LEU A 268 -4.03 -18.20 4.65
N ALA A 269 -3.53 -17.10 4.09
CA ALA A 269 -2.64 -16.20 4.81
C ALA A 269 -3.33 -15.52 6.01
N VAL A 270 -4.58 -15.10 5.85
CA VAL A 270 -5.40 -14.53 6.92
C VAL A 270 -5.74 -15.59 7.97
N ALA A 271 -6.23 -16.76 7.55
CA ALA A 271 -6.59 -17.85 8.44
C ALA A 271 -5.38 -18.33 9.27
N ALA A 272 -4.23 -18.53 8.63
CA ALA A 272 -2.99 -18.90 9.31
C ALA A 272 -2.52 -17.82 10.29
N SER A 273 -2.71 -16.54 9.96
CA SER A 273 -2.35 -15.43 10.86
C SER A 273 -3.26 -15.36 12.10
N VAL A 274 -4.54 -15.72 11.96
CA VAL A 274 -5.48 -15.78 13.08
C VAL A 274 -5.28 -17.03 13.93
N ALA A 275 -5.03 -18.18 13.30
CA ALA A 275 -4.85 -19.46 13.97
C ALA A 275 -3.52 -19.58 14.73
N ILE A 276 -2.49 -18.84 14.30
CA ILE A 276 -1.17 -18.81 14.94
C ILE A 276 -0.84 -17.37 15.37
N PRO A 277 -1.48 -16.85 16.45
CA PRO A 277 -1.12 -15.56 17.00
C PRO A 277 0.33 -15.58 17.49
N ARG A 278 1.04 -14.46 17.34
CA ARG A 278 2.31 -14.28 18.06
C ARG A 278 2.02 -14.41 19.56
N GLY A 279 2.70 -15.34 20.24
CA GLY A 279 2.87 -15.22 21.68
C GLY A 279 3.46 -13.84 21.94
N MET A 280 2.80 -13.03 22.78
CA MET A 280 3.33 -11.73 23.16
C MET A 280 4.73 -11.95 23.72
N ALA A 281 5.77 -11.57 22.98
CA ALA A 281 7.08 -11.41 23.58
C ALA A 281 6.89 -10.31 24.63
N GLN A 282 6.91 -10.70 25.90
CA GLN A 282 6.92 -9.77 27.02
C GLN A 282 8.09 -8.83 26.77
N VAL A 283 7.80 -7.54 26.61
CA VAL A 283 8.83 -6.50 26.68
C VAL A 283 9.46 -6.66 28.07
N PRO A 284 10.76 -6.95 28.20
CA PRO A 284 11.40 -7.02 29.50
C PRO A 284 11.22 -5.66 30.19
N ALA A 285 10.65 -5.68 31.39
CA ALA A 285 10.39 -4.50 32.21
C ALA A 285 11.70 -3.93 32.83
N ASP A 286 12.78 -3.84 32.05
CA ASP A 286 14.12 -3.53 32.59
C ASP A 286 14.54 -2.06 32.36
N GLY A 287 13.56 -1.18 32.15
CA GLY A 287 13.79 0.25 31.89
C GLY A 287 13.19 1.22 32.90
N ALA A 288 12.44 0.73 33.90
CA ALA A 288 11.69 1.59 34.83
C ALA A 288 12.51 2.09 36.05
N ASP A 289 13.62 1.44 36.39
CA ASP A 289 14.36 1.70 37.64
C ASP A 289 15.56 2.65 37.51
N ARG A 290 15.83 3.22 36.31
CA ARG A 290 16.99 4.13 36.12
C ARG A 290 16.72 5.61 36.41
N PHE A 291 15.54 5.99 36.89
CA PHE A 291 15.17 7.40 37.12
C PHE A 291 14.85 7.77 38.59
N SER A 292 15.14 6.91 39.57
CA SER A 292 14.73 7.13 40.98
C SER A 292 15.83 7.61 41.93
N HIS A 293 16.95 8.18 41.45
CA HIS A 293 17.93 8.81 42.34
C HIS A 293 18.28 10.24 41.89
N PRO A 294 17.84 11.28 42.62
CA PRO A 294 18.41 12.61 42.49
C PRO A 294 19.71 12.73 43.30
N PRO A 295 20.69 13.53 42.84
CA PRO A 295 21.81 14.00 43.66
C PRO A 295 21.39 15.09 44.66
#